data_AF-A0A315VSM0-F1
#
_entry.id   AF-A0A315VSM0-F1
#
_cell.length_a   1.000
_cell.length_b   1.000
_cell.length_c   1.000
_cell.angle_alpha   90.00
_cell.angle_beta   90.00
_cell.angle_gamma   90.00
#
_symmetry.space_group_name_H-M   'P 1'
#
loop_
_entity.id
_entity.type
_entity.pdbx_description
1 polymer ?
#
loop_
_entity_poly.entity_id
_entity_poly.type
_entity_poly.pdbx_seq_one_letter_code
_entity_poly.pdbx_strand_id
1 'polypeptide(L)'
;MQVVVAALIVCHAAEPPAPQWSGEEYRNLTLRRLRTCVENEQYLHQGLCCLNCKEGTFVQKPCEGDLEEGTCVSCEHGQTYTEHPNGMNRCLPCTHCRPDERVITPCTTTTDTKCECKPGTFCVPDQACEVCKRCAKCKAGEEEVKNCTPFSNTVCRKRDPSPTETVTPRSPPVSDPPTNTCKFHTS
;
A
#
# COMPACT_ATOMS: atom_id res chain seq x y z
N MET A 1 -32.28 -90.56 -41.09
CA MET A 1 -31.86 -89.35 -41.83
C MET A 1 -32.43 -88.14 -41.12
N GLN A 2 -31.59 -87.37 -40.43
CA GLN A 2 -31.87 -85.97 -40.08
C GLN A 2 -30.51 -85.32 -39.85
N VAL A 3 -30.14 -84.44 -40.79
CA VAL A 3 -28.91 -83.64 -40.75
C VAL A 3 -29.20 -82.45 -39.86
N VAL A 4 -28.55 -82.36 -38.69
CA VAL A 4 -28.71 -81.22 -37.78
C VAL A 4 -27.81 -80.10 -38.30
N VAL A 5 -28.39 -79.12 -38.99
CA VAL A 5 -27.69 -77.89 -39.40
C VAL A 5 -27.60 -76.99 -38.17
N ALA A 6 -26.41 -76.89 -37.58
CA ALA A 6 -26.15 -75.95 -36.49
C ALA A 6 -26.08 -74.52 -37.06
N ALA A 7 -27.14 -73.75 -36.89
CA ALA A 7 -27.14 -72.33 -37.19
C ALA A 7 -26.37 -71.57 -36.10
N LEU A 8 -25.18 -71.07 -36.44
CA LEU A 8 -24.44 -70.14 -35.58
C LEU A 8 -25.12 -68.76 -35.65
N ILE A 9 -25.90 -68.42 -34.62
CA ILE A 9 -26.47 -67.09 -34.45
C ILE A 9 -25.35 -66.16 -33.97
N VAL A 10 -24.88 -65.28 -34.85
CA VAL A 10 -23.96 -64.20 -34.48
C VAL A 10 -24.77 -63.11 -33.80
N CYS A 11 -24.65 -62.99 -32.47
CA CYS A 11 -25.22 -61.87 -31.72
C CYS A 11 -24.30 -60.65 -31.85
N HIS A 12 -24.75 -59.59 -32.53
CA HIS A 12 -24.10 -58.29 -32.45
C HIS A 12 -24.61 -57.55 -31.21
N ALA A 13 -23.70 -57.17 -30.30
CA ALA A 13 -24.01 -56.23 -29.24
C ALA A 13 -24.25 -54.86 -29.88
N ALA A 14 -25.50 -54.38 -29.86
CA ALA A 14 -25.79 -53.00 -30.19
C ALA A 14 -25.26 -52.13 -29.03
N GLU A 15 -24.27 -51.28 -29.30
CA GLU A 15 -23.80 -50.30 -28.32
C GLU A 15 -24.95 -49.34 -27.99
N PRO A 16 -25.27 -49.10 -26.70
CA PRO A 16 -26.22 -48.08 -26.34
C PRO A 16 -25.69 -46.72 -26.81
N PRO A 17 -26.55 -45.81 -27.30
CA PRO A 17 -26.11 -44.49 -27.71
C PRO A 17 -25.41 -43.83 -26.51
N ALA A 18 -24.18 -43.37 -26.72
CA ALA A 18 -23.44 -42.63 -25.72
C ALA A 18 -24.31 -41.48 -25.19
N PRO A 19 -24.34 -41.24 -23.87
CA PRO A 19 -25.10 -40.13 -23.31
C PRO A 19 -24.54 -38.83 -23.90
N GLN A 20 -25.30 -38.21 -24.81
CA GLN A 20 -24.96 -36.94 -25.46
C GLN A 20 -25.30 -35.78 -24.52
N TRP A 21 -24.64 -35.74 -23.37
CA TRP A 21 -24.74 -34.63 -22.44
C TRP A 21 -23.60 -33.67 -22.76
N SER A 22 -23.96 -32.47 -23.22
CA SER A 22 -22.99 -31.43 -23.57
C SER A 22 -22.20 -31.01 -22.31
N GLY A 23 -20.88 -30.99 -22.40
CA GLY A 23 -20.01 -30.57 -21.29
C GLY A 23 -20.23 -29.12 -20.83
N GLU A 24 -20.94 -28.32 -21.62
CA GLU A 24 -21.36 -26.95 -21.28
C GLU A 24 -22.51 -26.92 -20.29
N GLU A 25 -23.47 -27.84 -20.37
CA GLU A 25 -24.58 -27.93 -19.41
C GLU A 25 -24.10 -28.39 -18.03
N TYR A 26 -23.11 -29.29 -17.99
CA TYR A 26 -22.45 -29.71 -16.75
C TYR A 26 -21.61 -28.59 -16.13
N ARG A 27 -20.91 -27.78 -16.95
CA ARG A 27 -20.19 -26.57 -16.48
C ARG A 27 -21.14 -25.52 -15.90
N ASN A 28 -22.31 -25.34 -16.53
CA ASN A 28 -23.35 -24.43 -16.04
C ASN A 28 -24.03 -24.93 -14.76
N LEU A 29 -24.19 -26.25 -14.58
CA LEU A 29 -24.72 -26.83 -13.35
C LEU A 29 -23.74 -26.70 -12.16
N THR A 30 -22.44 -26.84 -12.44
CA THR A 30 -21.38 -26.70 -11.43
C THR A 30 -21.22 -25.23 -11.01
N LEU A 31 -21.40 -24.28 -11.94
CA LEU A 31 -21.38 -22.83 -11.66
C LEU A 31 -22.66 -22.31 -11.01
N ARG A 32 -23.83 -22.86 -11.33
CA ARG A 32 -25.12 -22.46 -10.70
C ARG A 32 -25.26 -22.86 -9.23
N ARG A 33 -24.35 -23.70 -8.71
CA ARG A 33 -24.41 -24.24 -7.34
C ARG A 33 -23.41 -23.62 -6.38
N LEU A 34 -22.47 -22.79 -6.85
CA LEU A 34 -21.62 -22.02 -5.95
C LEU A 34 -22.42 -20.81 -5.49
N ARG A 35 -23.04 -20.93 -4.33
CA ARG A 35 -23.76 -19.84 -3.71
C ARG A 35 -22.80 -18.67 -3.44
N THR A 36 -22.97 -17.59 -4.17
CA THR A 36 -22.19 -16.35 -4.00
C THR A 36 -22.93 -15.43 -3.05
N CYS A 37 -22.34 -15.19 -1.87
CA CYS A 37 -22.85 -14.20 -0.94
C CYS A 37 -22.52 -12.78 -1.42
N VAL A 38 -23.30 -11.80 -0.97
CA VAL A 38 -23.08 -10.40 -1.32
C VAL A 38 -21.75 -9.93 -0.72
N GLU A 39 -20.84 -9.48 -1.58
CA GLU A 39 -19.51 -9.02 -1.17
C GLU A 39 -19.63 -7.84 -0.18
N ASN A 40 -18.76 -7.81 0.83
CA ASN A 40 -18.72 -6.79 1.91
C ASN A 40 -19.95 -6.73 2.83
N GLU A 41 -21.06 -7.37 2.51
CA GLU A 41 -22.27 -7.42 3.35
C GLU A 41 -22.44 -8.77 4.05
N GLN A 42 -21.97 -9.84 3.42
CA GLN A 42 -22.21 -11.22 3.85
C GLN A 42 -20.94 -12.06 3.82
N TYR A 43 -20.93 -13.13 4.62
CA TYR A 43 -19.92 -14.17 4.57
C TYR A 43 -20.55 -15.55 4.39
N LEU A 44 -19.82 -16.45 3.72
CA LEU A 44 -20.27 -17.82 3.49
C LEU A 44 -19.92 -18.70 4.69
N HIS A 45 -20.90 -19.37 5.28
CA HIS A 45 -20.69 -20.39 6.30
C HIS A 45 -21.60 -21.59 6.06
N GLN A 46 -21.02 -22.78 5.90
CA GLN A 46 -21.78 -24.03 5.70
C GLN A 46 -22.86 -23.97 4.58
N GLY A 47 -22.65 -23.16 3.54
CA GLY A 47 -23.62 -22.99 2.44
C GLY A 47 -24.71 -21.96 2.72
N LEU A 48 -24.67 -21.28 3.86
CA LEU A 48 -25.50 -20.14 4.23
C LEU A 48 -24.76 -18.84 3.95
N CYS A 49 -25.49 -17.82 3.52
CA CYS A 49 -24.95 -16.46 3.47
C CYS A 49 -25.33 -15.75 4.75
N CYS A 50 -24.39 -15.68 5.70
CA CYS A 50 -24.58 -14.98 6.96
C CYS A 50 -24.33 -13.48 6.78
N LEU A 51 -25.02 -12.64 7.56
CA LEU A 51 -24.74 -11.20 7.63
C LEU A 51 -23.44 -10.95 8.38
N ASN A 52 -22.65 -10.00 7.89
CA ASN A 52 -21.42 -9.56 8.55
C ASN A 52 -21.70 -8.92 9.92
N CYS A 53 -20.80 -9.18 10.88
CA CYS A 53 -20.73 -8.41 12.10
C CYS A 53 -20.26 -6.98 11.80
N LYS A 54 -20.71 -5.99 12.58
CA LYS A 54 -20.25 -4.59 12.46
C LYS A 54 -18.75 -4.42 12.74
N GLU A 55 -18.19 -3.29 12.33
CA GLU A 55 -16.83 -2.89 12.68
C GLU A 55 -16.59 -2.88 14.20
N GLY A 56 -15.36 -3.17 14.60
CA GLY A 56 -14.98 -3.38 15.99
C GLY A 56 -15.58 -4.60 16.67
N THR A 57 -16.14 -5.52 15.88
CA THR A 57 -16.60 -6.83 16.32
C THR A 57 -16.14 -7.94 15.35
N PHE A 58 -16.22 -9.19 15.82
CA PHE A 58 -15.91 -10.41 15.07
C PHE A 58 -16.96 -11.51 15.38
N VAL A 59 -17.03 -12.51 14.52
CA VAL A 59 -17.94 -13.66 14.64
C VAL A 59 -17.40 -14.63 15.71
N GLN A 60 -18.04 -14.67 16.88
CA GLN A 60 -17.78 -15.69 17.90
C GLN A 60 -18.50 -17.00 17.56
N LYS A 61 -19.75 -16.91 17.10
CA LYS A 61 -20.53 -18.05 16.60
C LYS A 61 -21.15 -17.69 15.26
N PRO A 62 -21.07 -18.55 14.24
CA PRO A 62 -21.67 -18.29 12.94
C PRO A 62 -23.20 -18.30 12.99
N CYS A 63 -23.84 -17.81 11.93
CA CYS A 63 -25.28 -17.91 11.78
C CYS A 63 -25.75 -19.37 11.62
N GLU A 64 -26.97 -19.66 12.07
CA GLU A 64 -27.63 -20.97 11.90
C GLU A 64 -28.63 -20.96 10.74
N GLY A 65 -29.22 -19.79 10.46
CA GLY A 65 -30.12 -19.55 9.35
C GLY A 65 -29.51 -18.67 8.25
N ASP A 66 -30.16 -18.70 7.10
CA ASP A 66 -29.71 -17.93 5.95
C ASP A 66 -30.07 -16.44 6.08
N LEU A 67 -29.13 -15.56 5.71
CA LEU A 67 -29.24 -14.11 5.85
C LEU A 67 -29.44 -13.65 7.30
N GLU A 68 -28.99 -14.46 8.27
CA GLU A 68 -28.98 -14.11 9.68
C GLU A 68 -27.60 -13.64 10.14
N GLU A 69 -27.57 -12.83 11.20
CA GLU A 69 -26.33 -12.49 11.91
C GLU A 69 -25.95 -13.63 12.87
N GLY A 70 -24.65 -13.91 12.97
CA GLY A 70 -24.13 -14.79 14.02
C GLY A 70 -24.07 -14.11 15.39
N THR A 71 -23.39 -14.73 16.34
CA THR A 71 -23.01 -14.04 17.59
C THR A 71 -21.76 -13.20 17.35
N CYS A 72 -21.92 -11.87 17.38
CA CYS A 72 -20.82 -10.93 17.22
C CYS A 72 -20.29 -10.44 18.59
N VAL A 73 -18.97 -10.41 18.75
CA VAL A 73 -18.31 -9.97 19.99
C VAL A 73 -17.30 -8.86 19.70
N SER A 74 -17.19 -7.91 20.61
CA SER A 74 -16.30 -6.76 20.46
C SER A 74 -14.82 -7.15 20.48
N CYS A 75 -14.03 -6.46 19.67
CA CYS A 75 -12.58 -6.50 19.75
C CYS A 75 -12.08 -5.91 21.06
N GLU A 76 -10.84 -6.25 21.42
CA GLU A 76 -10.21 -5.76 22.63
C GLU A 76 -9.51 -4.43 22.39
N HIS A 77 -10.00 -3.37 23.05
CA HIS A 77 -9.49 -2.01 22.89
C HIS A 77 -7.98 -1.93 23.12
N GLY A 78 -7.26 -1.34 22.16
CA GLY A 78 -5.81 -1.20 22.21
C GLY A 78 -5.02 -2.47 21.88
N GLN A 79 -5.68 -3.60 21.63
CA GLN A 79 -5.02 -4.88 21.30
C GLN A 79 -5.45 -5.44 19.95
N THR A 80 -6.74 -5.32 19.61
CA THR A 80 -7.28 -5.80 18.34
C THR A 80 -8.35 -4.89 17.77
N TYR A 81 -8.56 -4.95 16.46
CA TYR A 81 -9.51 -4.12 15.74
C TYR A 81 -10.14 -4.81 14.51
N THR A 82 -11.25 -4.27 14.02
CA THR A 82 -11.78 -4.55 12.68
C THR A 82 -12.34 -3.24 12.10
N GLU A 83 -11.82 -2.79 10.96
CA GLU A 83 -12.14 -1.46 10.40
C GLU A 83 -13.50 -1.42 9.68
N HIS A 84 -13.98 -2.58 9.23
CA HIS A 84 -15.19 -2.70 8.42
C HIS A 84 -16.07 -3.85 8.92
N PRO A 85 -17.36 -3.86 8.53
CA PRO A 85 -18.22 -5.02 8.70
C PRO A 85 -17.58 -6.26 8.11
N ASN A 86 -17.60 -7.37 8.84
CA ASN A 86 -16.82 -8.55 8.49
C ASN A 86 -17.44 -9.87 8.99
N GLY A 87 -17.04 -10.96 8.36
CA GLY A 87 -17.32 -12.34 8.79
C GLY A 87 -16.12 -13.03 9.43
N MET A 88 -15.16 -12.28 10.00
CA MET A 88 -13.94 -12.85 10.55
C MET A 88 -14.21 -13.56 11.88
N ASN A 89 -13.51 -14.66 12.15
CA ASN A 89 -13.63 -15.41 13.41
C ASN A 89 -12.77 -14.85 14.56
N ARG A 90 -12.05 -13.76 14.30
CA ARG A 90 -11.23 -13.02 15.28
C ARG A 90 -11.00 -11.60 14.76
N CYS A 91 -10.65 -10.69 15.65
CA CYS A 91 -10.17 -9.36 15.28
C CYS A 91 -8.71 -9.38 14.80
N LEU A 92 -8.32 -8.35 14.06
CA LEU A 92 -6.94 -8.13 13.62
C LEU A 92 -6.10 -7.59 14.79
N PRO A 93 -4.86 -8.05 14.98
CA PRO A 93 -3.98 -7.46 15.98
C PRO A 93 -3.61 -6.03 15.59
N CYS A 94 -3.55 -5.13 16.59
CA CYS A 94 -3.09 -3.77 16.34
C CYS A 94 -1.60 -3.77 15.96
N THR A 95 -1.22 -2.84 15.08
CA THR A 95 0.17 -2.56 14.74
C THR A 95 0.90 -1.99 15.96
N HIS A 96 2.10 -2.50 16.23
CA HIS A 96 3.02 -1.93 17.21
C HIS A 96 4.07 -1.07 16.50
N CYS A 97 4.13 0.22 16.84
CA CYS A 97 5.14 1.11 16.26
C CYS A 97 6.55 0.68 16.67
N ARG A 98 7.48 0.79 15.74
CA ARG A 98 8.88 0.45 15.98
C ARG A 98 9.55 1.46 16.93
N PRO A 99 10.72 1.13 17.51
CA PRO A 99 11.45 2.05 18.37
C PRO A 99 11.87 3.38 17.71
N ASP A 100 11.98 3.45 16.38
CA ASP A 100 12.30 4.65 15.60
C ASP A 100 11.06 5.46 15.18
N GLU A 101 9.87 4.99 15.53
CA GLU A 101 8.58 5.61 15.25
C GLU A 101 7.90 6.14 16.52
N ARG A 102 6.83 6.90 16.33
CA ARG A 102 5.91 7.34 17.37
C ARG A 102 4.48 7.01 16.97
N VAL A 103 3.64 6.77 17.97
CA VAL A 103 2.20 6.63 17.79
C VAL A 103 1.61 8.01 17.51
N ILE A 104 0.91 8.15 16.39
CA ILE A 104 0.13 9.34 16.03
C ILE A 104 -1.35 9.14 16.35
N THR A 105 -1.85 7.93 16.15
CA THR A 105 -3.23 7.56 16.50
C THR A 105 -3.18 6.22 17.23
N PRO A 106 -3.73 6.13 18.45
CA PRO A 106 -3.77 4.87 19.17
C PRO A 106 -4.76 3.91 18.50
N CYS A 107 -4.53 2.61 18.69
CA CYS A 107 -5.49 1.59 18.24
C CYS A 107 -6.80 1.70 19.03
N THR A 108 -7.91 1.55 18.32
CA THR A 108 -9.25 1.41 18.90
C THR A 108 -9.86 0.09 18.45
N THR A 109 -11.09 -0.23 18.84
CA THR A 109 -11.74 -1.43 18.31
C THR A 109 -12.00 -1.33 16.81
N THR A 110 -12.10 -0.13 16.22
CA THR A 110 -12.43 0.06 14.80
C THR A 110 -11.27 0.60 13.96
N THR A 111 -10.14 0.95 14.57
CA THR A 111 -9.01 1.58 13.85
C THR A 111 -7.69 1.03 14.35
N ASP A 112 -6.78 0.73 13.41
CA ASP A 112 -5.42 0.34 13.76
C ASP A 112 -4.62 1.51 14.37
N THR A 113 -3.51 1.18 15.02
CA THR A 113 -2.46 2.14 15.38
C THR A 113 -1.88 2.78 14.12
N LYS A 114 -1.77 4.11 14.11
CA LYS A 114 -1.00 4.83 13.08
C LYS A 114 0.36 5.23 13.62
N CYS A 115 1.41 4.77 12.95
CA CYS A 115 2.80 5.04 13.28
C CYS A 115 3.41 6.06 12.32
N GLU A 116 4.35 6.85 12.81
CA GLU A 116 5.09 7.82 12.02
C GLU A 116 6.54 7.89 12.48
N CYS A 117 7.47 8.12 11.55
CA CYS A 117 8.87 8.34 11.87
C CYS A 117 9.07 9.49 12.87
N LYS A 118 9.99 9.30 13.82
CA LYS A 118 10.33 10.34 14.81
C LYS A 118 10.87 11.61 14.13
N PRO A 119 10.74 12.79 14.77
CA PRO A 119 11.25 14.05 14.23
C PRO A 119 12.71 13.95 13.76
N GLY A 120 13.00 14.51 12.57
CA GLY A 120 14.33 14.44 11.95
C GLY A 120 14.62 13.12 11.22
N THR A 121 13.62 12.26 11.05
CA THR A 121 13.68 11.04 10.24
C THR A 121 12.49 10.94 9.30
N PHE A 122 12.62 10.14 8.24
CA PHE A 122 11.61 9.97 7.20
C PHE A 122 11.66 8.55 6.61
N CYS A 123 10.55 8.13 6.01
CA CYS A 123 10.54 7.00 5.07
C CYS A 123 9.62 7.32 3.90
N VAL A 124 9.98 6.86 2.70
CA VAL A 124 9.21 7.21 1.50
C VAL A 124 8.06 6.20 1.35
N PRO A 125 6.81 6.62 1.10
CA PRO A 125 5.64 5.73 1.05
C PRO A 125 5.70 4.64 -0.04
N ASP A 126 6.53 4.84 -1.06
CA ASP A 126 6.75 3.90 -2.18
C ASP A 126 7.73 2.77 -1.83
N GLN A 127 8.38 2.85 -0.66
CA GLN A 127 9.24 1.82 -0.11
C GLN A 127 8.58 1.25 1.14
N ALA A 128 8.75 -0.05 1.38
CA ALA A 128 8.44 -0.60 2.68
C ALA A 128 9.23 0.20 3.73
N CYS A 129 8.51 0.89 4.61
CA CYS A 129 9.08 1.74 5.65
C CYS A 129 9.65 0.83 6.75
N GLU A 130 10.65 0.02 6.42
CA GLU A 130 11.30 -0.93 7.33
C GLU A 130 12.16 -0.19 8.37
N VAL A 131 12.69 0.99 7.99
CA VAL A 131 13.55 1.83 8.83
C VAL A 131 13.30 3.31 8.51
N CYS A 132 13.20 4.14 9.55
CA CYS A 132 13.18 5.59 9.44
C CYS A 132 14.58 6.15 9.19
N LYS A 133 14.80 6.69 7.99
CA LYS A 133 16.08 7.26 7.55
C LYS A 133 16.25 8.66 8.12
N ARG A 134 17.46 9.03 8.55
CA ARG A 134 17.73 10.41 8.98
C ARG A 134 17.58 11.39 7.82
N CYS A 135 16.96 12.53 8.09
CA CYS A 135 16.89 13.64 7.15
C CYS A 135 18.30 14.15 6.79
N ALA A 136 18.50 14.48 5.52
CA ALA A 136 19.71 15.11 5.05
C ALA A 136 19.82 16.54 5.60
N LYS A 137 21.06 16.98 5.83
CA LYS A 137 21.40 18.39 6.09
C LYS A 137 22.15 18.91 4.87
N CYS A 138 21.74 20.05 4.34
CA CYS A 138 22.42 20.66 3.21
C CYS A 138 23.83 21.10 3.59
N LYS A 139 24.78 20.90 2.67
CA LYS A 139 26.19 21.22 2.90
C LYS A 139 26.44 22.72 2.76
N ALA A 140 27.62 23.17 3.18
CA ALA A 140 28.05 24.53 2.89
C ALA A 140 28.04 24.79 1.37
N GLY A 141 27.48 25.93 0.95
CA GLY A 141 27.27 26.26 -0.47
C GLY A 141 26.02 25.64 -1.09
N GLU A 142 25.22 24.88 -0.34
CA GLU A 142 23.88 24.45 -0.73
C GLU A 142 22.83 25.29 0.02
N GLU A 143 21.63 25.32 -0.54
CA GLU A 143 20.42 25.85 0.08
C GLU A 143 19.36 24.76 0.18
N GLU A 144 18.55 24.85 1.22
CA GLU A 144 17.42 23.95 1.40
C GLU A 144 16.23 24.45 0.56
N VAL A 145 15.76 23.60 -0.35
CA VAL A 145 14.62 23.89 -1.22
C VAL A 145 13.33 23.31 -0.65
N LYS A 146 13.42 22.17 0.03
CA LYS A 146 12.29 21.55 0.74
C LYS A 146 12.76 20.98 2.07
N ASN A 147 11.97 21.27 3.10
CA ASN A 147 12.15 20.72 4.44
C ASN A 147 11.89 19.21 4.43
N CYS A 148 12.54 18.51 5.36
CA CYS A 148 12.22 17.12 5.64
C CYS A 148 10.80 16.98 6.22
N THR A 149 10.11 15.92 5.83
CA THR A 149 8.84 15.49 6.42
C THR A 149 8.98 14.03 6.86
N PRO A 150 8.04 13.48 7.65
CA PRO A 150 8.05 12.05 7.96
C PRO A 150 8.00 11.14 6.72
N PHE A 151 7.58 11.68 5.58
CA PHE A 151 7.39 10.95 4.32
C PHE A 151 8.39 11.32 3.22
N SER A 152 9.27 12.30 3.46
CA SER A 152 10.17 12.82 2.43
C SER A 152 11.45 13.41 3.02
N ASN A 153 12.58 13.13 2.37
CA ASN A 153 13.86 13.73 2.76
C ASN A 153 13.88 15.25 2.52
N THR A 154 14.83 15.93 3.17
CA THR A 154 15.28 17.27 2.80
C THR A 154 15.78 17.29 1.35
N VAL A 155 15.42 18.34 0.59
CA VAL A 155 15.94 18.57 -0.77
C VAL A 155 16.88 19.76 -0.76
N CYS A 156 18.12 19.54 -1.19
CA CYS A 156 19.16 20.56 -1.25
C CYS A 156 19.47 20.94 -2.70
N ARG A 157 19.76 22.22 -2.95
CA ARG A 157 20.22 22.74 -4.24
C ARG A 157 21.54 23.48 -4.05
N LYS A 158 22.49 23.30 -4.95
CA LYS A 158 23.72 24.11 -4.94
C LYS A 158 23.37 25.56 -5.22
N ARG A 159 23.95 26.49 -4.47
CA ARG A 159 23.83 27.91 -4.80
C ARG A 159 24.58 28.15 -6.10
N ASP A 160 23.94 28.83 -7.04
CA ASP A 160 24.67 29.37 -8.17
C ASP A 160 25.68 30.39 -7.64
N PRO A 161 26.93 30.39 -8.12
CA PRO A 161 27.85 31.46 -7.79
C PRO A 161 27.18 32.77 -8.21
N SER A 162 26.97 33.67 -7.25
CA SER A 162 26.48 35.02 -7.55
C SER A 162 27.37 35.62 -8.63
N PRO A 163 26.82 36.27 -9.68
CA PRO A 163 27.60 37.02 -10.65
C PRO A 163 28.07 38.32 -9.99
N THR A 164 28.85 38.23 -8.91
CA THR A 164 29.37 39.40 -8.20
C THR A 164 30.61 39.06 -7.40
N GLU A 165 31.61 38.45 -8.04
CA GLU A 165 33.01 38.73 -7.74
C GLU A 165 33.81 38.73 -9.05
N THR A 166 33.41 39.58 -9.99
CA THR A 166 34.39 40.14 -10.93
C THR A 166 35.25 41.08 -10.09
N VAL A 167 36.32 40.55 -9.50
CA VAL A 167 37.42 41.37 -8.99
C VAL A 167 38.00 42.07 -10.22
N THR A 168 37.54 43.30 -10.47
CA THR A 168 38.19 44.19 -11.43
C THR A 168 39.65 44.34 -10.99
N PRO A 169 40.65 44.01 -11.82
CA PRO A 169 42.03 44.27 -11.47
C PRO A 169 42.19 45.76 -11.18
N ARG A 170 42.61 46.08 -9.95
CA ARG A 170 42.95 47.45 -9.56
C ARG A 170 44.08 47.92 -10.47
N SER A 171 43.80 48.87 -11.35
CA SER A 171 44.80 49.53 -12.18
C SER A 171 45.92 50.08 -11.28
N PRO A 172 47.20 49.99 -11.70
CA PRO A 172 48.28 50.57 -10.93
C PRO A 172 48.11 52.11 -10.85
N PRO A 173 48.53 52.74 -9.73
CA PRO A 173 48.42 54.18 -9.59
C PRO A 173 49.30 54.87 -10.65
N VAL A 174 48.67 55.73 -11.45
CA VAL A 174 49.35 56.66 -12.35
C VAL A 174 50.10 57.67 -11.49
N SER A 175 51.42 57.74 -11.68
CA SER A 175 52.27 58.78 -11.12
C SER A 175 51.94 60.13 -11.77
N ASP A 176 51.55 61.12 -10.96
CA ASP A 176 51.35 62.50 -11.41
C ASP A 176 52.65 63.11 -11.99
N PRO A 177 52.55 63.96 -13.03
CA PRO A 177 53.70 64.66 -13.59
C PRO A 177 54.11 65.86 -12.69
N PRO A 178 55.40 66.22 -12.65
CA PRO A 178 55.87 67.36 -11.85
C PRO A 178 55.35 68.69 -12.42
N THR A 179 54.71 69.48 -11.57
CA THR A 179 54.32 70.86 -11.87
C THR A 179 55.55 71.76 -11.88
N ASN A 180 56.06 72.10 -13.06
CA ASN A 180 57.04 73.18 -13.21
C ASN A 180 56.33 74.54 -13.15
N THR A 181 56.40 75.22 -12.01
CA THR A 181 56.08 76.64 -11.91
C THR A 181 57.32 77.50 -12.15
N CYS A 182 57.38 78.18 -13.29
CA CYS A 182 58.34 79.26 -13.54
C CYS A 182 57.98 80.49 -12.68
N LYS A 183 58.89 80.93 -11.82
CA LYS A 183 58.80 82.23 -11.12
C LYS A 183 59.57 83.27 -11.92
N PHE A 184 58.86 84.29 -12.42
CA PHE A 184 59.47 85.52 -12.90
C PHE A 184 59.88 86.37 -11.68
N HIS A 185 61.15 86.75 -11.59
CA HIS A 185 61.59 87.89 -10.78
C HIS A 185 61.90 89.05 -11.73
N THR A 186 61.23 90.17 -11.51
CA THR A 186 61.54 91.46 -12.14
C THR A 186 62.38 92.30 -11.20
N SER A 187 63.50 92.79 -11.74
CA SER A 187 64.41 93.85 -11.28
C SER A 187 65.25 93.60 -10.02
#